data_AF-A0A9D8E8X3-F1
#
_entry.id   AF-A0A9D8E8X3-F1
#
_cell.length_a   1.000
_cell.length_b   1.000
_cell.length_c   1.000
_cell.angle_alpha   90.00
_cell.angle_beta   90.00
_cell.angle_gamma   90.00
#
_symmetry.space_group_name_H-M   'P 1'
#
loop_
_entity.id
_entity.type
_entity.pdbx_description
1 polymer ?
#
loop_
_entity_poly.entity_id
_entity_poly.type
_entity_poly.pdbx_seq_one_letter_code
_entity_poly.pdbx_strand_id
1 'polypeptide(L)'
;YLHQGEGYLVESLDLGERLVRVRRKEVPYFTQPHEETWVTVRRVVEAGRVGRFGHCHGEVEVESRVLGFKRRALADRSVLGYEALDLPPRRFTTQALWVTVDDALLEESGIGAKALPGILHAAEHTSIAMLPLFAICDRWDVGGLSTLFHPDLAGPGWFIYDGYPGGAGIAPIGWQAGERHLHATLEALRTCPCASGCPSCVQSPKCGNFNEPLDKAGAIALLEAGLAASR
;
A
#
# COMPACT_ATOMS: atom_id res chain seq x y z
N TYR A 1 -24.36 0.40 2.46
CA TYR A 1 -24.13 1.86 2.44
C TYR A 1 -24.71 2.44 3.71
N LEU A 2 -23.96 3.28 4.43
CA LEU A 2 -24.45 3.97 5.63
C LEU A 2 -24.54 5.45 5.29
N HIS A 3 -25.71 6.05 5.49
CA HIS A 3 -25.93 7.46 5.20
C HIS A 3 -26.63 8.11 6.38
N GLN A 4 -25.95 9.06 7.04
CA GLN A 4 -26.46 9.76 8.23
C GLN A 4 -26.98 8.82 9.34
N GLY A 5 -26.31 7.69 9.53
CA GLY A 5 -26.70 6.68 10.53
C GLY A 5 -27.76 5.67 10.08
N GLU A 6 -28.33 5.84 8.88
CA GLU A 6 -29.29 4.89 8.32
C GLU A 6 -28.61 3.86 7.41
N GLY A 7 -29.00 2.59 7.55
CA GLY A 7 -28.51 1.47 6.74
C GLY A 7 -29.24 1.33 5.41
N TYR A 8 -28.48 1.17 4.34
CA TYR A 8 -28.95 0.91 2.98
C TYR A 8 -28.24 -0.30 2.37
N LEU A 9 -29.01 -1.25 1.86
CA LEU A 9 -28.51 -2.40 1.10
C LEU A 9 -28.51 -2.06 -0.39
N VAL A 10 -27.41 -2.34 -1.09
CA VAL A 10 -27.33 -2.19 -2.55
C VAL A 10 -28.08 -3.34 -3.21
N GLU A 11 -29.01 -3.01 -4.11
CA GLU A 11 -29.80 -3.99 -4.87
C GLU A 11 -29.27 -4.14 -6.30
N SER A 12 -28.79 -3.05 -6.91
CA SER A 12 -28.14 -3.10 -8.21
C SER A 12 -27.13 -1.96 -8.38
N LEU A 13 -26.05 -2.23 -9.12
CA LEU A 13 -25.04 -1.27 -9.53
C LEU A 13 -24.98 -1.24 -11.06
N ASP A 14 -25.27 -0.09 -11.65
CA ASP A 14 -25.10 0.18 -13.08
C ASP A 14 -23.94 1.17 -13.26
N LEU A 15 -22.80 0.67 -13.75
CA LEU A 15 -21.60 1.49 -13.95
C LEU A 15 -21.70 2.39 -15.19
N GLY A 16 -22.49 2.00 -16.20
CA GLY A 16 -22.67 2.78 -17.43
C GLY A 16 -23.48 4.04 -17.15
N GLU A 17 -24.60 3.88 -16.45
CA GLU A 17 -25.48 4.98 -16.03
C GLU A 17 -24.99 5.67 -14.74
N ARG A 18 -23.93 5.16 -14.11
CA ARG A 18 -23.42 5.60 -12.79
C ARG A 18 -24.53 5.62 -11.72
N LEU A 19 -25.41 4.62 -11.76
CA LEU A 19 -26.60 4.52 -10.93
C LEU A 19 -26.45 3.37 -9.92
N VAL A 20 -26.66 3.66 -8.64
CA VAL A 20 -26.77 2.65 -7.58
C VAL A 20 -28.20 2.65 -7.08
N ARG A 21 -28.88 1.49 -7.17
CA ARG A 21 -30.18 1.30 -6.53
C ARG A 21 -29.97 0.70 -5.16
N VAL A 22 -30.56 1.34 -4.16
CA VAL A 22 -30.47 0.93 -2.77
C VAL A 22 -31.84 0.85 -2.15
N ARG A 23 -31.97 -0.02 -1.15
CA ARG A 23 -33.14 -0.08 -0.29
C ARG A 23 -32.72 0.10 1.16
N ARG A 24 -33.46 0.94 1.89
CA ARG A 24 -33.26 1.11 3.32
C ARG A 24 -33.46 -0.24 4.03
N LYS A 25 -32.44 -0.67 4.76
CA LYS A 25 -32.44 -1.92 5.52
C LYS A 25 -31.36 -1.86 6.59
N GLU A 26 -31.80 -1.99 7.84
CA GLU A 26 -30.88 -2.23 8.95
C GLU A 26 -30.37 -3.67 8.89
N VAL A 27 -29.05 -3.82 8.96
CA VAL A 27 -28.36 -5.12 8.93
C VAL A 27 -27.33 -5.15 10.06
N PRO A 28 -27.10 -6.30 10.71
CA PRO A 28 -26.19 -6.40 11.85
C PRO A 28 -24.70 -6.43 11.43
N TYR A 29 -24.38 -5.98 10.21
CA TYR A 29 -23.04 -6.05 9.63
C TYR A 29 -22.76 -4.84 8.72
N PHE A 30 -21.48 -4.58 8.49
CA PHE A 30 -21.01 -3.68 7.44
C PHE A 30 -20.16 -4.44 6.42
N THR A 31 -19.91 -3.84 5.26
CA THR A 31 -19.11 -4.46 4.19
C THR A 31 -17.77 -3.74 4.06
N GLN A 32 -16.72 -4.51 3.80
CA GLN A 32 -15.37 -4.02 3.54
C GLN A 32 -14.90 -4.57 2.20
N PRO A 33 -14.56 -3.73 1.21
CA PRO A 33 -14.14 -4.21 -0.10
C PRO A 33 -12.82 -4.99 -0.01
N HIS A 34 -12.67 -5.96 -0.91
CA HIS A 34 -11.42 -6.65 -1.20
C HIS A 34 -10.95 -6.19 -2.57
N GLU A 35 -9.79 -5.54 -2.62
CA GLU A 35 -9.23 -4.96 -3.84
C GLU A 35 -7.82 -5.48 -4.04
N GLU A 36 -7.52 -5.87 -5.27
CA GLU A 36 -6.17 -6.19 -5.73
C GLU A 36 -5.67 -5.11 -6.68
N THR A 37 -4.37 -4.82 -6.58
CA THR A 37 -3.68 -3.81 -7.36
C THR A 37 -2.47 -4.44 -8.04
N TRP A 38 -2.28 -4.11 -9.31
CA TRP A 38 -1.10 -4.43 -10.09
C TRP A 38 -0.45 -3.14 -10.56
N VAL A 39 0.87 -3.15 -10.59
CA VAL A 39 1.69 -2.08 -11.13
C VAL A 39 2.51 -2.66 -12.28
N THR A 40 2.72 -1.90 -13.34
CA THR A 40 3.61 -2.26 -14.44
C THR A 40 4.49 -1.07 -14.76
N VAL A 41 5.81 -1.25 -14.75
CA VAL A 41 6.74 -0.17 -15.08
C VAL A 41 6.68 0.08 -16.59
N ARG A 42 6.28 1.29 -16.98
CA ARG A 42 6.24 1.70 -18.38
C ARG A 42 7.56 2.33 -18.80
N ARG A 43 8.16 3.12 -17.92
CA ARG A 43 9.42 3.82 -18.19
C ARG A 43 10.12 4.19 -16.90
N VAL A 44 11.42 3.88 -16.82
CA VAL A 44 12.28 4.40 -15.76
C VAL A 44 12.78 5.78 -16.20
N VAL A 45 12.56 6.79 -15.36
CA VAL A 45 13.02 8.18 -15.57
C VAL A 45 14.36 8.37 -14.88
N GLU A 46 14.44 7.99 -13.61
CA GLU A 46 15.61 8.12 -12.77
C GLU A 46 15.83 6.82 -11.99
N ALA A 47 17.08 6.41 -11.87
CA ALA A 47 17.49 5.24 -11.11
C ALA A 47 18.72 5.59 -10.26
N GLY A 48 18.70 5.16 -9.01
CA GLY A 48 19.78 5.40 -8.07
C GLY A 48 19.75 4.40 -6.94
N ARG A 49 20.43 4.74 -5.85
CA ARG A 49 20.45 3.96 -4.63
C ARG A 49 20.31 4.85 -3.41
N VAL A 50 19.70 4.30 -2.36
CA VAL A 50 19.68 4.87 -1.02
C VAL A 50 20.22 3.80 -0.08
N GLY A 51 21.44 4.00 0.40
CA GLY A 51 22.22 2.92 1.02
C GLY A 51 22.30 1.71 0.10
N ARG A 52 21.78 0.58 0.55
CA ARG A 52 21.73 -0.67 -0.22
C ARG A 52 20.48 -0.85 -1.07
N PHE A 53 19.45 -0.04 -0.86
CA PHE A 53 18.23 -0.14 -1.65
C PHE A 53 18.43 0.44 -3.05
N GLY A 54 17.89 -0.22 -4.07
CA GLY A 54 17.63 0.46 -5.34
C GLY A 54 16.50 1.46 -5.13
N HIS A 55 16.64 2.66 -5.69
CA HIS A 55 15.69 3.75 -5.49
C HIS A 55 15.44 4.45 -6.82
N CYS A 56 14.27 4.19 -7.38
CA CYS A 56 13.95 4.54 -8.76
C CYS A 56 12.67 5.36 -8.84
N HIS A 57 12.54 6.11 -9.92
CA HIS A 57 11.38 6.92 -10.25
C HIS A 57 11.06 6.77 -11.73
N GLY A 58 9.77 6.78 -12.06
CA GLY A 58 9.32 6.78 -13.43
C GLY A 58 7.82 6.62 -13.60
N GLU A 59 7.43 6.25 -14.81
CA GLU A 59 6.05 6.09 -15.20
C GLU A 59 5.60 4.64 -15.04
N VAL A 60 4.42 4.47 -14.45
CA VAL A 60 3.80 3.16 -14.24
C VAL A 60 2.36 3.16 -14.74
N GLU A 61 1.88 1.99 -15.15
CA GLU A 61 0.45 1.73 -15.25
C GLU A 61 -0.01 1.04 -13.97
N VAL A 62 -1.07 1.56 -13.38
CA VAL A 62 -1.73 0.98 -12.21
C VAL A 62 -3.06 0.39 -12.68
N GLU A 63 -3.26 -0.89 -12.39
CA GLU A 63 -4.53 -1.58 -12.52
C GLU A 63 -5.06 -1.92 -11.13
N SER A 64 -6.31 -1.61 -10.82
CA SER A 64 -6.96 -2.11 -9.61
C SER A 64 -8.32 -2.73 -9.89
N ARG A 65 -8.65 -3.79 -9.13
CA ARG A 65 -9.90 -4.53 -9.28
C ARG A 65 -10.49 -4.89 -7.92
N VAL A 66 -11.75 -4.53 -7.72
CA VAL A 66 -12.53 -5.00 -6.57
C VAL A 66 -13.03 -6.41 -6.87
N LEU A 67 -12.47 -7.39 -6.16
CA LEU A 67 -12.78 -8.82 -6.32
C LEU A 67 -14.01 -9.27 -5.52
N GLY A 68 -14.43 -8.45 -4.56
CA GLY A 68 -15.49 -8.80 -3.64
C GLY A 68 -15.51 -7.93 -2.40
N PHE A 69 -16.19 -8.40 -1.35
CA PHE A 69 -16.18 -7.76 -0.04
C PHE A 69 -16.35 -8.78 1.10
N LYS A 70 -15.79 -8.45 2.26
CA LYS A 70 -16.07 -9.14 3.53
C LYS A 70 -17.28 -8.51 4.20
N ARG A 71 -18.20 -9.32 4.70
CA ARG A 71 -19.20 -8.88 5.68
C ARG A 71 -18.61 -8.99 7.06
N ARG A 72 -18.66 -7.91 7.85
CA ARG A 72 -18.17 -7.87 9.22
C ARG A 72 -19.28 -7.50 10.18
N ALA A 73 -19.43 -8.24 11.26
CA ALA A 73 -20.43 -7.95 12.28
C ALA A 73 -20.21 -6.55 12.88
N LEU A 74 -21.29 -5.81 13.13
CA LEU A 74 -21.19 -4.50 13.79
C LEU A 74 -20.77 -4.62 15.25
N ALA A 75 -21.19 -5.70 15.92
CA ALA A 75 -20.99 -5.90 17.35
C ALA A 75 -19.51 -6.10 17.73
N ASP A 76 -18.82 -7.00 17.02
CA ASP A 76 -17.47 -7.45 17.38
C ASP A 76 -16.48 -7.41 16.20
N ARG A 77 -16.91 -6.94 15.02
CA ARG A 77 -16.12 -6.86 13.77
C ARG A 77 -15.62 -8.21 13.24
N SER A 78 -16.15 -9.32 13.76
CA SER A 78 -15.86 -10.67 13.25
C SER A 78 -16.27 -10.81 11.79
N VAL A 79 -15.53 -11.62 11.04
CA VAL A 79 -15.83 -11.88 9.62
C VAL A 79 -16.99 -12.87 9.52
N LEU A 80 -18.10 -12.43 8.95
CA LEU A 80 -19.32 -13.22 8.75
C LEU A 80 -19.34 -13.97 7.41
N GLY A 81 -18.49 -13.55 6.47
CA GLY A 81 -18.38 -14.19 5.16
C GLY A 81 -17.74 -13.28 4.13
N TYR A 82 -17.45 -13.86 2.97
CA TYR A 82 -16.94 -13.19 1.79
C TYR A 82 -17.94 -13.35 0.64
N GLU A 83 -18.14 -12.29 -0.13
CA GLU A 83 -18.97 -12.29 -1.33
C GLU A 83 -18.12 -11.79 -2.49
N ALA A 84 -18.00 -12.61 -3.53
CA ALA A 84 -17.26 -12.26 -4.73
C ALA A 84 -18.08 -11.28 -5.59
N LEU A 85 -17.37 -10.38 -6.26
CA LEU A 85 -17.95 -9.45 -7.23
C LEU A 85 -17.19 -9.56 -8.54
N ASP A 86 -17.92 -9.39 -9.64
CA ASP A 86 -17.33 -9.29 -10.98
C ASP A 86 -17.40 -7.83 -11.45
N LEU A 87 -16.50 -7.01 -10.92
CA LEU A 87 -16.37 -5.60 -11.31
C LEU A 87 -15.22 -5.43 -12.32
N PRO A 88 -15.37 -4.52 -13.31
CA PRO A 88 -14.33 -4.25 -14.28
C PRO A 88 -13.10 -3.62 -13.61
N PRO A 89 -11.89 -3.93 -14.09
CA PRO A 89 -10.68 -3.29 -13.59
C PRO A 89 -10.64 -1.81 -13.96
N ARG A 90 -9.98 -1.01 -13.13
CA ARG A 90 -9.68 0.40 -13.38
C ARG A 90 -8.21 0.52 -13.70
N ARG A 91 -7.88 1.20 -14.79
CA ARG A 91 -6.49 1.40 -15.25
C ARG A 91 -6.19 2.86 -15.43
N PHE A 92 -4.99 3.28 -15.03
CA PHE A 92 -4.47 4.60 -15.35
C PHE A 92 -2.94 4.60 -15.33
N THR A 93 -2.35 5.47 -16.13
CA THR A 93 -0.91 5.72 -16.15
C THR A 93 -0.59 6.89 -15.22
N THR A 94 0.46 6.78 -14.42
CA THR A 94 0.86 7.78 -13.42
C THR A 94 2.38 7.74 -13.17
N GLN A 95 2.88 8.62 -12.31
CA GLN A 95 4.26 8.58 -11.82
C GLN A 95 4.36 7.77 -10.52
N ALA A 96 5.48 7.09 -10.33
CA ALA A 96 5.78 6.33 -9.12
C ALA A 96 7.26 6.44 -8.75
N LEU A 97 7.53 6.34 -7.45
CA LEU A 97 8.82 5.94 -6.92
C LEU A 97 8.73 4.49 -6.46
N TRP A 98 9.83 3.76 -6.54
CA TRP A 98 9.90 2.42 -5.98
C TRP A 98 11.26 2.10 -5.41
N VAL A 99 11.22 1.23 -4.41
CA VAL A 99 12.39 0.76 -3.68
C VAL A 99 12.57 -0.72 -3.97
N THR A 100 13.77 -1.11 -4.40
CA THR A 100 14.13 -2.51 -4.64
C THR A 100 15.05 -3.02 -3.56
N VAL A 101 14.85 -4.29 -3.19
CA VAL A 101 15.63 -4.98 -2.17
C VAL A 101 16.41 -6.10 -2.85
N ASP A 102 17.75 -6.08 -2.74
CA ASP A 102 18.59 -7.14 -3.28
C ASP A 102 18.63 -8.37 -2.36
N ASP A 103 18.85 -9.55 -2.94
CA ASP A 103 18.84 -10.83 -2.21
C ASP A 103 19.91 -10.87 -1.11
N ALA A 104 21.07 -10.25 -1.35
CA ALA A 104 22.15 -10.16 -0.37
C ALA A 104 21.70 -9.43 0.91
N LEU A 105 20.94 -8.35 0.78
CA LEU A 105 20.37 -7.62 1.92
C LEU A 105 19.35 -8.48 2.68
N LEU A 106 18.55 -9.29 1.98
CA LEU A 106 17.61 -10.21 2.62
C LEU A 106 18.31 -11.32 3.41
N GLU A 107 19.39 -11.88 2.86
CA GLU A 107 20.22 -12.88 3.54
C GLU A 107 20.88 -12.32 4.80
N GLU A 108 21.49 -11.13 4.70
CA GLU A 108 22.20 -10.49 5.83
C GLU A 108 21.28 -10.00 6.94
N SER A 109 20.05 -9.60 6.60
CA SER A 109 19.05 -9.16 7.58
C SER A 109 18.44 -10.34 8.37
N GLY A 110 18.76 -11.58 8.00
CA GLY A 110 18.21 -12.78 8.63
C GLY A 110 16.70 -12.95 8.40
N ILE A 111 16.15 -12.27 7.39
CA ILE A 111 14.73 -12.29 7.09
C ILE A 111 14.39 -13.60 6.38
N GLY A 112 13.63 -14.45 7.06
CA GLY A 112 13.08 -15.65 6.44
C GLY A 112 12.03 -15.30 5.38
N ALA A 113 12.00 -16.06 4.28
CA ALA A 113 11.06 -15.86 3.17
C ALA A 113 9.58 -15.78 3.59
N LYS A 114 9.20 -16.44 4.69
CA LYS A 114 7.83 -16.41 5.24
C LYS A 114 7.45 -15.04 5.83
N ALA A 115 8.40 -14.30 6.39
CA ALA A 115 8.15 -13.01 7.03
C ALA A 115 8.16 -11.85 6.01
N LEU A 116 8.89 -12.01 4.91
CA LEU A 116 9.11 -10.99 3.91
C LEU A 116 7.84 -10.28 3.39
N PRO A 117 6.69 -10.95 3.15
CA PRO A 117 5.48 -10.25 2.71
C PRO A 117 5.01 -9.18 3.72
N GLY A 118 5.00 -9.53 5.00
CA GLY A 118 4.56 -8.61 6.07
C GLY A 118 5.56 -7.48 6.31
N ILE A 119 6.84 -7.75 6.07
CA ILE A 119 7.93 -6.79 6.20
C ILE A 119 7.84 -5.71 5.13
N LEU A 120 7.75 -6.12 3.86
CA LEU A 120 7.64 -5.19 2.73
C LEU A 120 6.35 -4.36 2.81
N HIS A 121 5.26 -4.99 3.22
CA HIS A 121 3.96 -4.32 3.39
C HIS A 121 3.99 -3.30 4.53
N ALA A 122 4.64 -3.61 5.66
CA ALA A 122 4.82 -2.66 6.76
C ALA A 122 5.75 -1.48 6.37
N ALA A 123 6.81 -1.75 5.60
CA ALA A 123 7.69 -0.71 5.07
C ALA A 123 6.95 0.22 4.11
N GLU A 124 6.22 -0.34 3.14
CA GLU A 124 5.38 0.40 2.19
C GLU A 124 4.38 1.32 2.91
N HIS A 125 3.58 0.78 3.82
CA HIS A 125 2.59 1.56 4.56
C HIS A 125 3.21 2.71 5.34
N THR A 126 4.32 2.45 6.03
CA THR A 126 4.97 3.48 6.83
C THR A 126 5.63 4.53 5.93
N SER A 127 6.22 4.12 4.81
CA SER A 127 6.76 5.06 3.83
C SER A 127 5.68 5.96 3.24
N ILE A 128 4.51 5.44 2.89
CA ILE A 128 3.36 6.25 2.45
C ILE A 128 2.95 7.23 3.55
N ALA A 129 2.87 6.77 4.81
CA ALA A 129 2.48 7.60 5.93
C ALA A 129 3.46 8.76 6.20
N MET A 130 4.75 8.58 5.92
CA MET A 130 5.79 9.59 6.11
C MET A 130 5.99 10.54 4.92
N LEU A 131 5.43 10.22 3.75
CA LEU A 131 5.57 11.03 2.54
C LEU A 131 5.11 12.50 2.70
N PRO A 132 4.02 12.81 3.46
CA PRO A 132 3.59 14.18 3.71
C PRO A 132 4.63 15.11 4.36
N LEU A 133 5.71 14.56 4.94
CA LEU A 133 6.83 15.35 5.48
C LEU A 133 7.69 16.00 4.38
N PHE A 134 7.60 15.49 3.15
CA PHE A 134 8.46 15.90 2.03
C PHE A 134 7.66 16.46 0.85
N ALA A 135 6.51 15.85 0.56
CA ALA A 135 5.57 16.34 -0.43
C ALA A 135 4.31 16.85 0.28
N ILE A 136 3.82 18.03 -0.08
CA ILE A 136 2.56 18.56 0.47
C ILE A 136 1.41 17.75 -0.14
N CYS A 137 1.11 16.59 0.46
CA CYS A 137 0.07 15.68 0.03
C CYS A 137 -0.65 15.05 1.23
N ASP A 138 -1.85 14.54 0.99
CA ASP A 138 -2.49 13.59 1.90
C ASP A 138 -2.14 12.16 1.48
N ARG A 139 -2.17 11.20 2.42
CA ARG A 139 -2.08 9.77 2.11
C ARG A 139 -3.14 9.30 1.10
N TRP A 140 -4.26 10.03 0.97
CA TRP A 140 -5.30 9.75 0.00
C TRP A 140 -4.88 10.10 -1.44
N ASP A 141 -3.87 10.95 -1.60
CA ASP A 141 -3.35 11.36 -2.91
C ASP A 141 -2.36 10.37 -3.53
N VAL A 142 -1.97 9.33 -2.79
CA VAL A 142 -1.07 8.27 -3.25
C VAL A 142 -1.67 6.88 -3.04
N GLY A 143 -1.17 5.92 -3.80
CA GLY A 143 -1.36 4.50 -3.56
C GLY A 143 -0.01 3.80 -3.44
N GLY A 144 -0.07 2.51 -3.13
CA GLY A 144 1.12 1.68 -3.02
C GLY A 144 0.89 0.24 -3.45
N LEU A 145 2.01 -0.45 -3.61
CA LEU A 145 2.08 -1.89 -3.81
C LEU A 145 3.39 -2.40 -3.19
N SER A 146 3.34 -3.42 -2.34
CA SER A 146 4.49 -4.23 -1.97
C SER A 146 4.41 -5.61 -2.61
N THR A 147 5.55 -6.16 -3.01
CA THR A 147 5.61 -7.46 -3.68
C THR A 147 6.89 -8.21 -3.37
N LEU A 148 6.79 -9.53 -3.25
CA LEU A 148 7.94 -10.44 -3.13
C LEU A 148 8.73 -10.55 -4.44
N PHE A 149 8.06 -10.33 -5.57
CA PHE A 149 8.68 -10.40 -6.87
C PHE A 149 7.88 -9.56 -7.86
N HIS A 150 8.52 -8.51 -8.37
CA HIS A 150 8.00 -7.74 -9.50
C HIS A 150 8.83 -8.08 -10.76
N PRO A 151 8.22 -8.44 -11.89
CA PRO A 151 8.95 -8.75 -13.13
C PRO A 151 9.91 -7.63 -13.55
N ASP A 152 9.46 -6.37 -13.48
CA ASP A 152 10.28 -5.21 -13.88
C ASP A 152 11.39 -4.85 -12.87
N LEU A 153 11.29 -5.31 -11.61
CA LEU A 153 12.35 -5.12 -10.60
C LEU A 153 13.31 -6.31 -10.56
N ALA A 154 12.90 -7.45 -11.14
CA ALA A 154 13.53 -8.75 -10.99
C ALA A 154 13.75 -9.17 -9.53
N GLY A 155 12.86 -8.75 -8.63
CA GLY A 155 13.03 -8.99 -7.19
C GLY A 155 11.95 -8.34 -6.32
N PRO A 156 12.12 -8.41 -4.99
CA PRO A 156 11.21 -7.82 -4.02
C PRO A 156 11.36 -6.30 -3.94
N GLY A 157 10.28 -5.65 -3.53
CA GLY A 157 10.26 -4.21 -3.34
C GLY A 157 8.89 -3.66 -3.04
N TRP A 158 8.81 -2.34 -2.97
CA TRP A 158 7.55 -1.63 -2.86
C TRP A 158 7.53 -0.36 -3.70
N PHE A 159 6.32 0.04 -4.08
CA PHE A 159 6.01 1.20 -4.91
C PHE A 159 5.19 2.19 -4.11
N ILE A 160 5.36 3.47 -4.43
CA ILE A 160 4.45 4.55 -4.06
C ILE A 160 4.16 5.33 -5.34
N TYR A 161 2.89 5.42 -5.72
CA TYR A 161 2.47 6.07 -6.96
C TYR A 161 1.43 7.15 -6.70
N ASP A 162 1.39 8.15 -7.57
CA ASP A 162 0.42 9.24 -7.48
C ASP A 162 -0.97 8.71 -7.85
N GLY A 163 -1.98 9.02 -7.03
CA GLY A 163 -3.36 8.55 -7.16
C GLY A 163 -4.17 9.18 -8.29
N TYR A 164 -3.52 9.90 -9.21
CA TYR A 164 -4.15 10.67 -10.28
C TYR A 164 -3.53 10.31 -11.64
N PRO A 165 -4.35 10.16 -12.71
CA PRO A 165 -3.84 9.96 -14.06
C PRO A 165 -2.85 11.06 -14.48
N GLY A 166 -1.71 10.66 -15.03
CA GLY A 166 -0.61 11.55 -15.43
C GLY A 166 0.36 11.91 -14.31
N GLY A 167 0.01 11.67 -13.05
CA GLY A 167 0.79 12.07 -11.88
C GLY A 167 0.45 13.46 -11.35
N ALA A 168 0.61 13.64 -10.04
CA ALA A 168 0.42 14.89 -9.31
C ALA A 168 1.77 15.54 -8.91
N GLY A 169 2.89 14.87 -9.19
CA GLY A 169 4.23 15.34 -8.85
C GLY A 169 4.69 14.90 -7.45
N ILE A 170 3.94 14.01 -6.78
CA ILE A 170 4.26 13.56 -5.42
C ILE A 170 5.40 12.54 -5.46
N ALA A 171 5.32 11.55 -6.34
CA ALA A 171 6.33 10.53 -6.54
C ALA A 171 7.72 11.11 -6.87
N PRO A 172 7.88 12.07 -7.82
CA PRO A 172 9.16 12.74 -8.04
C PRO A 172 9.74 13.39 -6.77
N ILE A 173 8.91 14.08 -5.98
CA ILE A 173 9.36 14.74 -4.73
C ILE A 173 9.78 13.70 -3.68
N GLY A 174 9.00 12.63 -3.52
CA GLY A 174 9.35 11.50 -2.67
C GLY A 174 10.67 10.85 -3.08
N TRP A 175 10.88 10.68 -4.40
CA TRP A 175 12.13 10.15 -4.91
C TRP A 175 13.31 11.06 -4.58
N GLN A 176 13.17 12.38 -4.78
CA GLN A 176 14.19 13.37 -4.41
C GLN A 176 14.49 13.43 -2.91
N ALA A 177 13.49 13.13 -2.06
CA ALA A 177 13.69 13.03 -0.62
C ALA A 177 14.57 11.83 -0.25
N GLY A 178 14.43 10.72 -0.98
CA GLY A 178 15.32 9.56 -0.96
C GLY A 178 15.66 9.08 0.44
N GLU A 179 16.93 9.21 0.81
CA GLU A 179 17.45 8.83 2.13
C GLU A 179 16.68 9.46 3.30
N ARG A 180 16.30 10.74 3.22
CA ARG A 180 15.54 11.39 4.29
C ARG A 180 14.17 10.72 4.50
N HIS A 181 13.53 10.29 3.42
CA HIS A 181 12.24 9.63 3.47
C HIS A 181 12.32 8.23 4.08
N LEU A 182 13.33 7.46 3.74
CA LEU A 182 13.54 6.14 4.33
C LEU A 182 13.98 6.20 5.80
N HIS A 183 14.81 7.19 6.20
CA HIS A 183 15.12 7.40 7.62
C HIS A 183 13.89 7.82 8.43
N ALA A 184 13.05 8.72 7.91
CA ALA A 184 11.80 9.09 8.57
C ALA A 184 10.86 7.87 8.72
N THR A 185 10.82 7.00 7.71
CA THR A 185 10.09 5.72 7.76
C THR A 185 10.60 4.84 8.91
N LEU A 186 11.92 4.64 9.00
CA LEU A 186 12.55 3.86 10.05
C LEU A 186 12.32 4.46 11.45
N GLU A 187 12.44 5.78 11.58
CA GLU A 187 12.22 6.49 12.84
C GLU A 187 10.77 6.34 13.33
N ALA A 188 9.79 6.47 12.44
CA ALA A 188 8.37 6.27 12.79
C ALA A 188 8.08 4.84 13.29
N LEU A 189 8.69 3.82 12.68
CA LEU A 189 8.59 2.45 13.15
C LEU A 189 9.21 2.29 14.56
N ARG A 190 10.44 2.78 14.76
CA ARG A 190 11.19 2.63 16.02
C ARG A 190 10.53 3.37 17.19
N THR A 191 10.07 4.59 16.96
CA THR A 191 9.54 5.47 18.02
C THR A 191 8.09 5.16 18.39
N CYS A 192 7.34 4.49 17.51
CA CYS A 192 5.98 4.08 17.82
C CYS A 192 5.96 3.08 19.00
N PRO A 193 5.18 3.33 20.07
CA PRO A 193 5.22 2.53 21.31
C PRO A 193 4.55 1.15 21.18
N CYS A 194 3.91 0.83 20.05
CA CYS A 194 3.24 -0.46 19.89
C CYS A 194 4.24 -1.63 19.72
N ALA A 195 3.87 -2.82 20.20
CA ALA A 195 4.70 -4.01 20.06
C ALA A 195 4.70 -4.60 18.63
N SER A 196 3.51 -4.81 18.05
CA SER A 196 3.34 -5.59 16.82
C SER A 196 2.92 -4.78 15.58
N GLY A 197 2.61 -3.49 15.76
CA GLY A 197 2.08 -2.64 14.70
C GLY A 197 0.69 -2.09 15.02
N CYS A 198 0.41 -0.85 14.61
CA CYS A 198 -0.87 -0.18 14.88
C CYS A 198 -1.21 0.85 13.78
N PRO A 199 -2.40 1.49 13.83
CA PRO A 199 -2.81 2.59 12.93
C PRO A 199 -1.84 3.77 12.84
N SER A 200 -0.95 3.96 13.82
CA SER A 200 0.01 5.06 13.83
C SER A 200 1.35 4.73 13.16
N CYS A 201 1.60 3.47 12.79
CA CYS A 201 2.86 3.09 12.13
C CYS A 201 2.62 2.27 10.86
N VAL A 202 2.21 1.02 10.98
CA VAL A 202 2.23 0.05 9.86
C VAL A 202 0.87 -0.22 9.25
N GLN A 203 -0.24 0.27 9.81
CA GLN A 203 -1.56 0.04 9.23
C GLN A 203 -2.01 1.21 8.36
N SER A 204 -2.56 0.90 7.19
CA SER A 204 -3.15 1.85 6.27
C SER A 204 -4.67 1.65 6.18
N PRO A 205 -5.49 2.72 6.24
CA PRO A 205 -6.92 2.62 5.98
C PRO A 205 -7.24 2.37 4.50
N LYS A 206 -6.26 2.56 3.59
CA LYS A 206 -6.38 2.29 2.14
C LYS A 206 -5.91 0.90 1.74
N CYS A 207 -5.45 0.07 2.69
CA CYS A 207 -4.96 -1.27 2.39
C CYS A 207 -6.11 -2.15 1.84
N GLY A 208 -6.01 -2.53 0.56
CA GLY A 208 -6.94 -3.45 -0.10
C GLY A 208 -6.87 -4.88 0.43
N ASN A 209 -5.74 -5.25 1.07
CA ASN A 209 -5.48 -6.57 1.63
C ASN A 209 -5.60 -6.61 3.16
N PHE A 210 -6.54 -5.85 3.72
CA PHE A 210 -6.95 -5.92 5.13
C PHE A 210 -5.87 -5.70 6.21
N ASN A 211 -4.75 -5.08 5.86
CA ASN A 211 -3.60 -4.92 6.76
C ASN A 211 -3.03 -6.28 7.24
N GLU A 212 -3.04 -7.31 6.37
CA GLU A 212 -2.53 -8.63 6.70
C GLU A 212 -1.79 -9.27 5.50
N PRO A 213 -0.56 -9.79 5.66
CA PRO A 213 0.28 -9.74 6.88
C PRO A 213 0.95 -8.37 7.08
N LEU A 214 1.36 -8.07 8.31
CA LEU A 214 2.23 -6.93 8.67
C LEU A 214 3.27 -7.36 9.69
N ASP A 215 4.53 -6.96 9.49
CA ASP A 215 5.63 -7.26 10.40
C ASP A 215 6.46 -5.98 10.67
N LYS A 216 6.18 -5.35 11.82
CA LYS A 216 6.88 -4.15 12.27
C LYS A 216 8.37 -4.41 12.54
N ALA A 217 8.69 -5.51 13.23
CA ALA A 217 10.05 -5.76 13.68
C ALA A 217 10.97 -6.09 12.49
N GLY A 218 10.47 -6.91 11.56
CA GLY A 218 11.21 -7.20 10.34
C GLY A 218 11.33 -5.99 9.40
N ALA A 219 10.34 -5.09 9.35
CA ALA A 219 10.46 -3.82 8.60
C ALA A 219 11.57 -2.92 9.17
N ILE A 220 11.68 -2.84 10.50
CA ILE A 220 12.79 -2.13 11.16
C ILE A 220 14.12 -2.77 10.77
N ALA A 221 14.26 -4.09 10.92
CA ALA A 221 15.51 -4.80 10.60
C ALA A 221 15.93 -4.62 9.13
N LEU A 222 14.97 -4.69 8.19
CA LEU A 222 15.21 -4.45 6.77
C LEU A 222 15.72 -3.03 6.50
N LEU A 223 15.03 -2.02 7.03
CA LEU A 223 15.40 -0.62 6.83
C LEU A 223 16.73 -0.28 7.49
N GLU A 224 17.03 -0.84 8.67
CA GLU A 224 18.32 -0.67 9.33
C GLU A 224 19.48 -1.26 8.50
N ALA A 225 19.32 -2.51 8.04
CA ALA A 225 20.34 -3.17 7.24
C ALA A 225 20.53 -2.48 5.88
N GLY A 226 19.45 -1.97 5.29
CA GLY A 226 19.50 -1.30 3.99
C GLY A 226 20.02 0.14 4.05
N LEU A 227 19.79 0.87 5.14
CA LEU A 227 20.28 2.24 5.35
C LEU A 227 21.68 2.30 5.97
N ALA A 228 22.22 1.19 6.45
CA ALA A 228 23.60 1.13 6.90
C ALA A 228 24.53 1.56 5.75
N ALA A 229 25.43 2.51 6.02
CA ALA A 229 26.40 3.00 5.03
C ALA A 229 27.14 1.80 4.42
N SER A 230 27.18 1.74 3.09
CA SER A 230 27.98 0.74 2.38
C SER A 230 29.42 0.84 2.88
N ARG A 231 29.87 -0.19 3.58
CA ARG A 231 31.27 -0.29 4.04
C ARG A 231 32.22 -0.38 2.85
#